data_AF-A0A5C7WCN7-F1
#
_entry.id   AF-A0A5C7WCN7-F1
#
_cell.length_a   1.000
_cell.length_b   1.000
_cell.length_c   1.000
_cell.angle_alpha   90.00
_cell.angle_beta   90.00
_cell.angle_gamma   90.00
#
_symmetry.space_group_name_H-M   'P 1'
#
loop_
_entity.id
_entity.type
_entity.pdbx_description
1 polymer ?
#
loop_
_entity_poly.entity_id
_entity_poly.type
_entity_poly.pdbx_seq_one_letter_code
_entity_poly.pdbx_strand_id
1 'polypeptide(L)'
;MIERADIAIRLVEERTRTGFTQADFARKLDISREGLRLYELGQRGLSAEFLAQAAALGVDVQYVLTGVPSANRAEAEKAAQPQVNVSSGGNANVVQVAQAGSTIHLVNTQNHVTHTKAEVKPGDQHITEAQAAKLTELVRQIVELETQLKKAPKSFRSVWSALNAHCGVTRYLLIALEDFPKAEKYLRQWIGRLNSMASAPVADNETWRKRRYSYIKINTKDDSDWLAAYLKKTFKVTSLTELSDEQLDRTYRAVAARKRKPRSPNGA
;
A
#
# COMPACT_ATOMS: atom_id res chain seq x y z
N MET A 1 8.91 -12.01 29.40
CA MET A 1 9.86 -11.98 28.26
C MET A 1 9.61 -10.68 27.52
N ILE A 2 10.61 -10.03 26.92
CA ILE A 2 10.36 -8.81 26.13
C ILE A 2 9.97 -9.25 24.73
N GLU A 3 8.73 -8.98 24.31
CA GLU A 3 8.25 -9.38 23.00
C GLU A 3 8.68 -8.39 21.92
N ARG A 4 8.86 -8.88 20.69
CA ARG A 4 9.23 -8.01 19.55
C ARG A 4 8.17 -6.94 19.26
N ALA A 5 6.91 -7.22 19.60
CA ALA A 5 5.82 -6.26 19.52
C ALA A 5 6.00 -5.09 20.49
N ASP A 6 6.48 -5.33 21.72
CA ASP A 6 6.69 -4.27 22.72
C ASP A 6 7.79 -3.29 22.26
N ILE A 7 8.89 -3.83 21.73
CA ILE A 7 10.00 -3.05 21.17
C ILE A 7 9.51 -2.21 19.98
N ALA A 8 8.66 -2.79 19.12
CA ALA A 8 8.09 -2.11 17.97
C ALA A 8 7.16 -0.95 18.36
N ILE A 9 6.31 -1.14 19.38
CA ILE A 9 5.45 -0.09 19.94
C ILE A 9 6.30 1.06 20.49
N ARG A 10 7.33 0.77 21.30
CA ARG A 10 8.20 1.80 21.90
C ARG A 10 9.02 2.55 20.85
N LEU A 11 9.39 1.91 19.74
CA LEU A 11 10.01 2.58 18.60
C LEU A 11 9.07 3.59 17.93
N VAL A 12 7.78 3.24 17.79
CA VAL A 12 6.73 4.15 17.27
C VAL A 12 6.52 5.34 18.22
N GLU A 13 6.49 5.08 19.53
CA GLU A 13 6.39 6.12 20.57
C GLU A 13 7.56 7.10 20.48
N GLU A 14 8.79 6.62 20.44
CA GLU A 14 10.00 7.46 20.39
C GLU A 14 10.15 8.23 19.07
N ARG A 15 9.83 7.61 17.93
CA ARG A 15 9.77 8.35 16.64
C ARG A 15 8.74 9.48 16.69
N THR A 16 7.60 9.24 17.34
CA THR A 16 6.53 10.23 17.45
C THR A 16 6.88 11.32 18.46
N ARG A 17 7.55 10.98 19.57
CA ARG A 17 8.10 11.91 20.57
C ARG A 17 9.14 12.86 19.95
N THR A 18 10.00 12.34 19.08
CA THR A 18 11.00 13.12 18.33
C THR A 18 10.41 13.92 17.15
N GLY A 19 9.10 13.85 16.91
CA GLY A 19 8.39 14.63 15.90
C GLY A 19 8.57 14.16 14.46
N PHE A 20 9.20 13.01 14.21
CA PHE A 20 9.43 12.52 12.85
C PHE A 20 8.24 11.74 12.30
N THR A 21 7.84 12.06 11.05
CA THR A 21 6.96 11.17 10.29
C THR A 21 7.68 9.87 9.94
N GLN A 22 6.96 8.77 9.71
CA GLN A 22 7.54 7.51 9.26
C GLN A 22 8.37 7.67 7.97
N ALA A 23 7.95 8.55 7.06
CA ALA A 23 8.67 8.80 5.80
C ALA A 23 9.98 9.59 6.03
N ASP A 24 9.96 10.59 6.92
CA ASP A 24 11.13 11.42 7.20
C ASP A 24 12.16 10.69 8.06
N PHE A 25 11.70 9.89 9.02
CA PHE A 25 12.57 9.05 9.85
C PHE A 25 13.29 8.00 9.00
N ALA A 26 12.55 7.28 8.13
CA ALA A 26 13.14 6.32 7.20
C ALA A 26 14.19 6.97 6.28
N ARG A 27 13.91 8.18 5.76
CA ARG A 27 14.84 8.94 4.91
C ARG A 27 16.10 9.37 5.65
N LYS A 28 15.99 9.80 6.91
CA LYS A 28 17.16 10.18 7.74
C LYS A 28 18.04 8.99 8.14
N LEU A 29 17.48 7.79 8.16
CA LEU A 29 18.17 6.54 8.50
C LEU A 29 18.60 5.73 7.26
N ASP A 30 18.49 6.30 6.06
CA ASP A 30 18.79 5.65 4.77
C ASP A 30 18.14 4.25 4.60
N ILE A 31 16.93 4.08 5.12
CA ILE A 31 16.13 2.86 4.96
C ILE A 31 14.86 3.12 4.17
N SER A 32 14.33 2.06 3.53
CA SER A 32 13.02 2.16 2.90
C SER A 32 11.93 2.35 3.97
N ARG A 33 10.92 3.15 3.64
CA ARG A 33 9.74 3.34 4.51
C ARG A 33 9.06 2.01 4.86
N GLU A 34 9.08 1.05 3.95
CA GLU A 34 8.57 -0.31 4.19
C GLU A 34 9.46 -1.08 5.18
N GLY A 35 10.79 -0.94 5.11
CA GLY A 35 11.70 -1.50 6.10
C GLY A 35 11.42 -0.98 7.51
N LEU A 36 11.22 0.34 7.65
CA LEU A 36 10.79 0.94 8.92
C LEU A 36 9.41 0.43 9.36
N ARG A 37 8.44 0.29 8.45
CA ARG A 37 7.11 -0.26 8.76
C ARG A 37 7.20 -1.69 9.32
N LEU A 38 8.09 -2.53 8.79
CA LEU A 38 8.30 -3.91 9.28
C LEU A 38 8.95 -3.94 10.67
N TYR A 39 9.80 -2.96 11.00
CA TYR A 39 10.34 -2.76 12.34
C TYR A 39 9.25 -2.31 13.33
N GLU A 40 8.45 -1.31 12.96
CA GLU A 40 7.32 -0.77 13.75
C GLU A 40 6.15 -1.77 13.92
N LEU A 41 6.16 -2.89 13.20
CA LEU A 41 5.21 -4.01 13.34
C LEU A 41 5.80 -5.23 14.06
N GLY A 42 7.07 -5.18 14.48
CA GLY A 42 7.78 -6.33 15.09
C GLY A 42 8.03 -7.50 14.14
N GLN A 43 7.69 -7.37 12.86
CA GLN A 43 7.85 -8.41 11.84
C GLN A 43 9.31 -8.62 11.45
N ARG A 44 10.17 -7.62 11.69
CA ARG A 44 11.63 -7.71 11.53
C ARG A 44 12.32 -7.19 12.79
N GLY A 45 13.40 -7.84 13.22
CA GLY A 45 14.22 -7.37 14.34
C GLY A 45 15.04 -6.13 13.95
N LEU A 46 15.20 -5.22 14.90
CA LEU A 46 16.05 -4.03 14.76
C LEU A 46 17.53 -4.45 14.70
N SER A 47 18.32 -3.80 13.84
CA SER A 47 19.77 -4.01 13.82
C SER A 47 20.49 -3.01 14.75
N ALA A 48 21.72 -3.33 15.15
CA ALA A 48 22.50 -2.45 16.01
C ALA A 48 22.84 -1.12 15.31
N GLU A 49 23.09 -1.15 14.00
CA GLU A 49 23.36 0.01 13.16
C GLU A 49 22.15 0.94 13.09
N PHE A 50 20.94 0.38 12.91
CA PHE A 50 19.69 1.13 12.95
C PHE A 50 19.49 1.84 14.30
N LEU A 51 19.74 1.13 15.41
CA LEU A 51 19.61 1.71 16.76
C LEU A 51 20.64 2.83 17.01
N ALA A 52 21.89 2.65 16.58
CA ALA A 52 22.93 3.66 16.70
C ALA A 52 22.59 4.94 15.90
N GLN A 53 22.09 4.80 14.67
CA GLN A 53 21.64 5.94 13.87
C GLN A 53 20.37 6.59 14.46
N ALA A 54 19.42 5.81 14.98
CA ALA A 54 18.22 6.33 15.65
C ALA A 54 18.59 7.14 16.91
N ALA A 55 19.56 6.69 17.70
CA ALA A 55 20.07 7.42 18.86
C ALA A 55 20.62 8.81 18.47
N ALA A 56 21.35 8.91 17.34
CA ALA A 56 21.83 10.19 16.80
C ALA A 56 20.70 11.13 16.34
N LEU A 57 19.48 10.61 16.14
CA LEU A 57 18.26 11.40 15.87
C LEU A 57 17.45 11.71 17.14
N GLY A 58 17.96 11.38 18.33
CA GLY A 58 17.32 11.68 19.62
C GLY A 58 16.32 10.63 20.12
N VAL A 59 16.29 9.43 19.52
CA VAL A 59 15.50 8.28 19.99
C VAL A 59 16.18 7.63 21.19
N ASP A 60 15.42 7.40 22.26
CA ASP A 60 15.90 6.68 23.43
C ASP A 60 15.94 5.16 23.18
N VAL A 61 17.11 4.67 22.74
CA VAL A 61 17.35 3.23 22.50
C VAL A 61 17.19 2.38 23.76
N GLN A 62 17.51 2.93 24.95
CA GLN A 62 17.30 2.21 26.21
C GLN A 62 15.81 2.01 26.45
N TYR A 63 14.99 3.05 26.24
CA TYR A 63 13.54 2.94 26.32
C TYR A 63 12.98 1.95 25.29
N VAL A 64 13.41 2.04 24.02
CA VAL A 64 12.96 1.11 22.96
C VAL A 64 13.19 -0.36 23.34
N LEU A 65 14.39 -0.69 23.86
CA LEU A 65 14.74 -2.07 24.21
C LEU A 65 14.16 -2.54 25.54
N THR A 66 14.17 -1.68 26.58
CA THR A 66 13.89 -2.10 27.97
C THR A 66 12.53 -1.65 28.49
N GLY A 67 11.94 -0.59 27.92
CA GLY A 67 10.76 0.10 28.45
C GLY A 67 11.08 1.09 29.58
N VAL A 68 12.35 1.22 29.98
CA VAL A 68 12.80 2.15 31.02
C VAL A 68 13.42 3.38 30.35
N PRO A 69 12.91 4.59 30.58
CA PRO A 69 13.51 5.82 30.06
C PRO A 69 14.94 6.02 30.57
N SER A 70 15.83 6.46 29.68
CA SER A 70 17.19 6.88 30.04
C SER A 70 17.20 8.24 30.75
N ALA A 71 18.23 8.51 31.56
CA ALA A 71 18.47 9.86 32.09
C ALA A 71 18.72 10.88 30.96
N ASN A 72 19.42 10.46 29.92
CA ASN A 72 19.75 11.25 28.73
C ASN A 72 18.50 11.80 28.02
N ARG A 73 17.37 11.08 28.06
CA ARG A 73 16.09 11.56 27.53
C ARG A 73 15.60 12.82 28.25
N ALA A 74 15.72 12.89 29.57
CA ALA A 74 15.31 14.07 30.34
C ALA A 74 16.24 15.28 30.08
N GLU A 75 17.52 15.03 29.79
CA GLU A 75 18.46 16.08 29.39
C GLU A 75 18.19 16.59 27.97
N ALA A 76 17.90 15.69 27.03
CA ALA A 76 17.49 16.05 25.66
C ALA A 76 16.15 16.81 25.65
N GLU A 77 15.18 16.44 26.49
CA GLU A 77 13.90 17.15 26.63
C GLU A 77 14.05 18.54 27.28
N LYS A 78 15.07 18.74 28.13
CA LYS A 78 15.45 20.07 28.65
C LYS A 78 16.18 20.92 27.60
N ALA A 79 17.06 20.32 26.79
CA ALA A 79 17.79 21.01 25.73
C ALA A 79 16.91 21.36 24.51
N ALA A 80 15.83 20.61 24.27
CA ALA A 80 14.85 20.87 23.22
C ALA A 80 13.82 21.96 23.60
N GLN A 81 13.73 22.33 24.87
CA GLN A 81 12.97 23.52 25.30
C GLN A 81 13.81 24.76 25.01
N PRO A 82 13.30 25.78 24.28
CA PRO A 82 14.03 27.00 24.09
C PRO A 82 14.19 27.72 25.43
N GLN A 83 15.43 27.84 25.93
CA GLN A 83 15.75 28.74 27.03
C GLN A 83 15.64 30.19 26.52
N VAL A 84 14.42 30.75 26.57
CA VAL A 84 14.16 32.13 26.19
C VAL A 84 14.62 33.07 27.31
N ASN A 85 15.94 33.26 27.44
CA ASN A 85 16.51 34.33 28.25
C ASN A 85 16.27 35.67 27.55
N VAL A 86 15.11 36.28 27.81
CA VAL A 86 14.81 37.66 27.38
C VAL A 86 15.61 38.65 28.23
N SER A 87 16.89 38.81 27.91
CA SER A 87 17.65 39.98 28.34
C SER A 87 17.19 41.18 27.50
N SER A 88 16.62 42.19 28.16
CA SER A 88 16.10 43.39 27.48
C SER A 88 17.20 44.10 26.68
N GLY A 89 17.01 44.27 25.36
CA GLY A 89 17.78 45.20 24.53
C GLY A 89 18.87 44.64 23.60
N GLY A 90 18.94 43.33 23.32
CA GLY A 90 19.97 42.75 22.45
C GLY A 90 19.44 42.08 21.15
N ASN A 91 19.95 42.49 19.99
CA ASN A 91 19.77 41.76 18.73
C ASN A 91 20.69 40.52 18.69
N ALA A 92 20.11 39.33 18.52
CA ALA A 92 20.89 38.09 18.41
C ALA A 92 21.50 37.93 17.01
N ASN A 93 22.81 37.68 16.95
CA ASN A 93 23.52 37.41 15.70
C ASN A 93 24.24 36.05 15.82
N VAL A 94 24.01 35.13 14.87
CA VAL A 94 24.57 33.78 14.91
C VAL A 94 25.98 33.78 14.33
N VAL A 95 26.98 33.52 15.17
CA VAL A 95 28.38 33.45 14.74
C VAL A 95 28.66 32.08 14.13
N GLN A 96 28.82 32.03 12.80
CA GLN A 96 29.30 30.86 12.08
C GLN A 96 30.58 31.26 11.32
N VAL A 97 31.68 30.54 11.56
CA VAL A 97 33.02 30.92 11.12
C VAL A 97 33.14 30.80 9.59
N ALA A 98 33.34 31.92 8.91
CA ALA A 98 33.57 32.00 7.48
C ALA A 98 35.03 32.42 7.20
N GLN A 99 35.69 31.76 6.24
CA GLN A 99 37.00 32.22 5.76
C GLN A 99 36.85 33.47 4.87
N ALA A 100 37.87 34.33 4.90
CA ALA A 100 37.92 35.56 4.14
C ALA A 100 37.73 35.29 2.63
N GLY A 101 36.67 35.88 2.04
CA GLY A 101 36.35 35.77 0.62
C GLY A 101 35.09 34.97 0.27
N SER A 102 34.41 34.34 1.25
CA SER A 102 33.18 33.57 1.00
C SER A 102 31.90 34.42 1.06
N THR A 103 31.23 34.62 -0.07
CA THR A 103 29.90 35.26 -0.13
C THR A 103 28.81 34.23 0.18
N ILE A 104 28.20 34.31 1.37
CA ILE A 104 27.15 33.39 1.81
C ILE A 104 25.77 33.94 1.40
N HIS A 105 25.15 33.33 0.38
CA HIS A 105 23.75 33.60 0.03
C HIS A 105 22.80 32.74 0.88
N LEU A 106 22.44 33.20 2.07
CA LEU A 106 21.49 32.52 2.96
C LEU A 106 20.03 32.75 2.52
N VAL A 107 19.60 32.07 1.47
CA VAL A 107 18.21 32.16 0.95
C VAL A 107 17.26 31.35 1.84
N ASN A 108 16.86 31.92 2.98
CA ASN A 108 15.87 31.34 3.89
C ASN A 108 14.43 31.62 3.41
N THR A 109 14.05 31.08 2.24
CA THR A 109 12.65 31.08 1.79
C THR A 109 11.83 30.10 2.62
N GLN A 110 11.21 30.60 3.68
CA GLN A 110 10.15 29.89 4.38
C GLN A 110 8.95 29.74 3.44
N ASN A 111 8.71 28.52 2.95
CA ASN A 111 7.52 28.19 2.16
C ASN A 111 6.25 28.30 3.04
N HIS A 112 5.67 29.50 3.08
CA HIS A 112 4.44 29.79 3.81
C HIS A 112 3.22 29.20 3.07
N VAL A 113 2.98 27.90 3.26
CA VAL A 113 1.83 27.19 2.68
C VAL A 113 0.58 27.46 3.54
N THR A 114 -0.19 28.48 3.18
CA THR A 114 -1.51 28.73 3.78
C THR A 114 -2.51 27.67 3.33
N HIS A 115 -2.82 26.73 4.23
CA HIS A 115 -3.91 25.79 4.02
C HIS A 115 -5.27 26.47 4.27
N THR A 116 -5.80 27.15 3.25
CA THR A 116 -7.17 27.67 3.25
C THR A 116 -8.16 26.51 3.34
N LYS A 117 -8.64 26.24 4.56
CA LYS A 117 -9.60 25.16 4.85
C LYS A 117 -11.00 25.64 4.47
N ALA A 118 -11.44 25.33 3.25
CA ALA A 118 -12.81 25.59 2.81
C ALA A 118 -13.82 24.94 3.75
N GLU A 119 -14.74 25.75 4.29
CA GLU A 119 -15.81 25.28 5.16
C GLU A 119 -16.92 24.61 4.34
N VAL A 120 -17.29 23.39 4.72
CA VAL A 120 -18.41 22.67 4.09
C VAL A 120 -19.70 23.19 4.72
N LYS A 121 -20.55 23.82 3.90
CA LYS A 121 -21.95 24.18 4.22
C LYS A 121 -22.90 23.27 3.43
N PRO A 122 -23.37 22.13 3.98
CA PRO A 122 -24.29 21.23 3.31
C PRO A 122 -25.67 21.88 3.14
N GLY A 123 -26.35 21.65 2.02
CA GLY A 123 -27.72 22.10 1.79
C GLY A 123 -27.84 23.48 1.15
N ASP A 124 -27.12 24.49 1.65
CA ASP A 124 -27.21 25.87 1.13
C ASP A 124 -26.34 26.10 -0.11
N GLN A 125 -25.10 25.61 -0.08
CA GLN A 125 -24.10 25.83 -1.13
C GLN A 125 -23.58 24.50 -1.71
N HIS A 126 -23.41 23.50 -0.86
CA HIS A 126 -22.87 22.20 -1.24
C HIS A 126 -23.93 21.11 -1.17
N ILE A 127 -23.63 19.97 -1.80
CA ILE A 127 -24.49 18.78 -1.80
C ILE A 127 -25.03 18.43 -0.40
N THR A 128 -26.28 17.97 -0.36
CA THR A 128 -26.90 17.49 0.88
C THR A 128 -26.25 16.19 1.35
N GLU A 129 -26.41 15.84 2.62
CA GLU A 129 -25.89 14.58 3.16
C GLU A 129 -26.46 13.35 2.43
N ALA A 130 -27.74 13.38 2.05
CA ALA A 130 -28.37 12.34 1.24
C ALA A 130 -27.75 12.21 -0.18
N GLN A 131 -27.41 13.34 -0.81
CA GLN A 131 -26.68 13.36 -2.08
C GLN A 131 -25.24 12.83 -1.92
N ALA A 132 -24.54 13.20 -0.84
CA ALA A 132 -23.21 12.69 -0.51
C ALA A 132 -23.21 11.18 -0.27
N ALA A 133 -24.21 10.64 0.44
CA ALA A 133 -24.43 9.21 0.60
C ALA A 133 -24.67 8.51 -0.75
N LYS A 134 -25.46 9.12 -1.64
CA LYS A 134 -25.71 8.59 -2.99
C LYS A 134 -24.45 8.50 -3.84
N LEU A 135 -23.60 9.51 -3.83
CA LEU A 135 -22.30 9.48 -4.51
C LEU A 135 -21.38 8.41 -3.88
N THR A 136 -21.38 8.27 -2.55
CA THR A 136 -20.58 7.26 -1.84
C THR A 136 -20.96 5.83 -2.24
N GLU A 137 -22.25 5.55 -2.36
CA GLU A 137 -22.75 4.24 -2.82
C GLU A 137 -22.36 3.95 -4.28
N LEU A 138 -22.47 4.94 -5.18
CA LEU A 138 -21.99 4.79 -6.56
C LEU A 138 -20.47 4.56 -6.65
N VAL A 139 -19.68 5.23 -5.80
CA VAL A 139 -18.22 5.00 -5.70
C VAL A 139 -17.92 3.59 -5.19
N ARG A 140 -18.68 3.09 -4.21
CA ARG A 140 -18.56 1.69 -3.72
C ARG A 140 -18.79 0.69 -4.85
N GLN A 141 -19.88 0.84 -5.61
CA GLN A 141 -20.19 -0.02 -6.74
C GLN A 141 -19.09 -0.02 -7.81
N ILE A 142 -18.48 1.15 -8.09
CA ILE A 142 -17.32 1.25 -9.01
C ILE A 142 -16.12 0.46 -8.49
N VAL A 143 -15.77 0.57 -7.20
CA VAL A 143 -14.62 -0.15 -6.63
C VAL A 143 -14.86 -1.66 -6.62
N GLU A 144 -16.09 -2.09 -6.33
CA GLU A 144 -16.48 -3.50 -6.37
C GLU A 144 -16.39 -4.08 -7.80
N LEU A 145 -16.95 -3.37 -8.80
CA LEU A 145 -16.83 -3.74 -10.21
C LEU A 145 -15.38 -3.70 -10.71
N GLU A 146 -14.58 -2.71 -10.34
CA GLU A 146 -13.14 -2.67 -10.68
C GLU A 146 -12.39 -3.87 -10.07
N THR A 147 -12.75 -4.29 -8.85
CA THR A 147 -12.16 -5.46 -8.14
C THR A 147 -12.56 -6.78 -8.80
N GLN A 148 -13.81 -6.90 -9.26
CA GLN A 148 -14.26 -8.07 -10.01
C GLN A 148 -13.66 -8.13 -11.42
N LEU A 149 -13.48 -6.97 -12.09
CA LEU A 149 -13.15 -6.91 -13.52
C LEU A 149 -11.65 -6.74 -13.85
N LYS A 150 -10.79 -6.29 -12.92
CA LYS A 150 -9.38 -5.95 -13.24
C LYS A 150 -8.37 -6.53 -12.26
N LYS A 151 -7.24 -6.99 -12.83
CA LYS A 151 -6.04 -7.44 -12.08
C LYS A 151 -5.42 -6.34 -11.18
N ALA A 152 -5.68 -5.07 -11.48
CA ALA A 152 -5.23 -3.92 -10.70
C ALA A 152 -6.41 -2.94 -10.48
N PRO A 153 -7.25 -3.18 -9.45
CA PRO A 153 -8.46 -2.39 -9.23
C PRO A 153 -8.15 -0.99 -8.70
N LYS A 154 -9.04 -0.04 -9.01
CA LYS A 154 -8.95 1.32 -8.45
C LYS A 154 -9.49 1.35 -7.02
N SER A 155 -8.69 1.91 -6.11
CA SER A 155 -9.11 2.15 -4.73
C SER A 155 -10.17 3.26 -4.63
N PHE A 156 -10.95 3.28 -3.54
CA PHE A 156 -11.87 4.38 -3.19
C PHE A 156 -11.21 5.77 -3.35
N ARG A 157 -9.98 5.94 -2.87
CA ARG A 157 -9.23 7.21 -3.00
C ARG A 157 -9.02 7.61 -4.45
N SER A 158 -8.73 6.65 -5.34
CA SER A 158 -8.53 6.90 -6.76
C SER A 158 -9.82 7.28 -7.48
N VAL A 159 -10.96 6.66 -7.11
CA VAL A 159 -12.27 7.01 -7.68
C VAL A 159 -12.72 8.39 -7.19
N TRP A 160 -12.60 8.68 -5.89
CA TRP A 160 -12.87 10.02 -5.34
C TRP A 160 -11.97 11.09 -5.94
N SER A 161 -10.67 10.83 -6.13
CA SER A 161 -9.76 11.79 -6.78
C SER A 161 -10.17 12.11 -8.21
N ALA A 162 -10.69 11.13 -8.96
CA ALA A 162 -11.17 11.33 -10.32
C ALA A 162 -12.51 12.09 -10.36
N LEU A 163 -13.43 11.82 -9.43
CA LEU A 163 -14.68 12.57 -9.29
C LEU A 163 -14.42 14.03 -8.90
N ASN A 164 -13.58 14.25 -7.88
CA ASN A 164 -13.19 15.58 -7.41
C ASN A 164 -12.60 16.42 -8.56
N ALA A 165 -11.69 15.83 -9.35
CA ALA A 165 -11.12 16.49 -10.53
C ALA A 165 -12.18 16.78 -11.62
N HIS A 166 -13.12 15.87 -11.88
CA HIS A 166 -14.21 16.07 -12.84
C HIS A 166 -15.19 17.18 -12.41
N CYS A 167 -15.39 17.38 -11.10
CA CYS A 167 -16.20 18.45 -10.53
C CYS A 167 -15.39 19.74 -10.24
N GLY A 168 -14.07 19.77 -10.48
CA GLY A 168 -13.23 20.94 -10.20
C GLY A 168 -13.01 21.26 -8.72
N VAL A 169 -13.31 20.33 -7.82
CA VAL A 169 -13.26 20.53 -6.35
C VAL A 169 -12.10 19.76 -5.70
N THR A 170 -11.67 20.21 -4.52
CA THR A 170 -10.66 19.48 -3.73
C THR A 170 -11.22 18.26 -2.98
N ARG A 171 -12.52 18.32 -2.63
CA ARG A 171 -13.26 17.29 -1.88
C ARG A 171 -14.69 17.19 -2.39
N TYR A 172 -15.25 15.98 -2.52
CA TYR A 172 -16.63 15.78 -2.99
C TYR A 172 -17.70 16.47 -2.12
N LEU A 173 -17.44 16.69 -0.83
CA LEU A 173 -18.32 17.47 0.05
C LEU A 173 -18.38 18.97 -0.31
N LEU A 174 -17.48 19.45 -1.19
CA LEU A 174 -17.49 20.82 -1.73
C LEU A 174 -18.11 20.88 -3.14
N ILE A 175 -18.72 19.79 -3.63
CA ILE A 175 -19.51 19.83 -4.88
C ILE A 175 -20.73 20.72 -4.63
N ALA A 176 -20.98 21.68 -5.53
CA ALA A 176 -22.16 22.54 -5.46
C ALA A 176 -23.45 21.73 -5.70
N LEU A 177 -24.56 22.15 -5.11
CA LEU A 177 -25.84 21.41 -5.21
C LEU A 177 -26.29 21.25 -6.68
N GLU A 178 -26.06 22.26 -7.51
CA GLU A 178 -26.31 22.26 -8.97
C GLU A 178 -25.42 21.29 -9.76
N ASP A 179 -24.21 20.97 -9.26
CA ASP A 179 -23.25 20.08 -9.90
C ASP A 179 -23.47 18.59 -9.49
N PHE A 180 -24.40 18.32 -8.56
CA PHE A 180 -24.75 16.95 -8.17
C PHE A 180 -25.18 16.05 -9.35
N PRO A 181 -26.08 16.45 -10.28
CA PRO A 181 -26.49 15.60 -11.40
C PRO A 181 -25.33 15.28 -12.35
N LYS A 182 -24.36 16.21 -12.50
CA LYS A 182 -23.12 16.02 -13.27
C LYS A 182 -22.19 15.01 -12.58
N ALA A 183 -22.03 15.11 -11.27
CA ALA A 183 -21.28 14.15 -10.46
C ALA A 183 -21.91 12.74 -10.54
N GLU A 184 -23.23 12.63 -10.35
CA GLU A 184 -23.96 11.37 -10.43
C GLU A 184 -23.88 10.74 -11.84
N LYS A 185 -24.10 11.55 -12.89
CA LYS A 185 -23.99 11.09 -14.29
C LYS A 185 -22.61 10.54 -14.61
N TYR A 186 -21.54 11.19 -14.16
CA TYR A 186 -20.17 10.72 -14.35
C TYR A 186 -19.92 9.34 -13.71
N LEU A 187 -20.34 9.15 -12.45
CA LEU A 187 -20.21 7.86 -11.76
C LEU A 187 -21.06 6.78 -12.43
N ARG A 188 -22.31 7.09 -12.83
CA ARG A 188 -23.18 6.16 -13.55
C ARG A 188 -22.62 5.77 -14.92
N GLN A 189 -22.01 6.71 -15.65
CA GLN A 189 -21.29 6.41 -16.90
C GLN A 189 -20.01 5.60 -16.66
N TRP A 190 -19.39 5.69 -15.49
CA TRP A 190 -18.28 4.81 -15.12
C TRP A 190 -18.76 3.38 -14.83
N ILE A 191 -19.82 3.21 -14.04
CA ILE A 191 -20.50 1.92 -13.82
C ILE A 191 -20.95 1.32 -15.15
N GLY A 192 -21.58 2.12 -16.02
CA GLY A 192 -21.98 1.71 -17.36
C GLY A 192 -20.80 1.21 -18.21
N ARG A 193 -19.68 1.95 -18.22
CA ARG A 193 -18.45 1.54 -18.91
C ARG A 193 -17.80 0.28 -18.33
N LEU A 194 -17.96 0.01 -17.04
CA LEU A 194 -17.47 -1.21 -16.39
C LEU A 194 -18.39 -2.39 -16.71
N ASN A 195 -19.71 -2.22 -16.64
CA ASN A 195 -20.67 -3.25 -17.01
C ASN A 195 -20.65 -3.57 -18.52
N SER A 196 -20.37 -2.57 -19.37
CA SER A 196 -20.15 -2.77 -20.81
C SER A 196 -18.75 -3.25 -21.16
N MET A 197 -17.84 -3.36 -20.19
CA MET A 197 -16.51 -3.96 -20.37
C MET A 197 -16.66 -5.48 -20.39
N ALA A 198 -17.20 -5.97 -21.50
CA ALA A 198 -17.59 -7.37 -21.75
C ALA A 198 -16.68 -8.37 -21.02
N SER A 199 -17.22 -8.97 -19.95
CA SER A 199 -16.60 -9.84 -18.94
C SER A 199 -15.13 -10.23 -19.18
N ALA A 200 -14.22 -9.28 -18.96
CA ALA A 200 -12.78 -9.49 -19.15
C ALA A 200 -11.91 -9.72 -17.86
N PRO A 201 -12.40 -10.29 -16.73
CA PRO A 201 -11.52 -10.79 -15.68
C PRO A 201 -11.15 -12.28 -15.78
N VAL A 202 -11.65 -13.05 -16.77
CA VAL A 202 -11.42 -14.53 -16.85
C VAL A 202 -10.87 -15.01 -18.20
N ALA A 203 -10.70 -14.13 -19.20
CA ALA A 203 -10.28 -14.53 -20.55
C ALA A 203 -8.90 -15.24 -20.59
N ASP A 204 -7.96 -14.80 -19.76
CA ASP A 204 -6.63 -15.41 -19.61
C ASP A 204 -6.76 -16.85 -19.08
N ASN A 205 -7.61 -17.05 -18.07
CA ASN A 205 -7.85 -18.34 -17.43
C ASN A 205 -8.54 -19.31 -18.40
N GLU A 206 -9.66 -18.94 -19.02
CA GLU A 206 -10.35 -19.87 -19.92
C GLU A 206 -9.50 -20.24 -21.15
N THR A 207 -8.75 -19.29 -21.70
CA THR A 207 -7.82 -19.56 -22.81
C THR A 207 -6.65 -20.44 -22.36
N TRP A 208 -6.14 -20.23 -21.14
CA TRP A 208 -5.13 -21.06 -20.49
C TRP A 208 -5.64 -22.49 -20.25
N ARG A 209 -6.86 -22.65 -19.69
CA ARG A 209 -7.52 -23.95 -19.47
C ARG A 209 -7.76 -24.66 -20.80
N LYS A 210 -8.30 -23.99 -21.81
CA LYS A 210 -8.47 -24.54 -23.17
C LYS A 210 -7.14 -25.06 -23.73
N ARG A 211 -6.05 -24.30 -23.61
CA ARG A 211 -4.70 -24.76 -24.01
C ARG A 211 -4.23 -25.99 -23.21
N ARG A 212 -4.45 -26.04 -21.89
CA ARG A 212 -4.09 -27.21 -21.04
C ARG A 212 -4.94 -28.43 -21.38
N TYR A 213 -6.26 -28.27 -21.53
CA TYR A 213 -7.18 -29.31 -21.95
C TYR A 213 -6.79 -29.90 -23.30
N SER A 214 -6.52 -29.07 -24.31
CA SER A 214 -6.03 -29.52 -25.61
C SER A 214 -4.72 -30.30 -25.48
N TYR A 215 -3.73 -29.78 -24.73
CA TYR A 215 -2.47 -30.49 -24.55
C TYR A 215 -2.63 -31.84 -23.84
N ILE A 216 -3.39 -31.90 -22.75
CA ILE A 216 -3.65 -33.14 -22.01
C ILE A 216 -4.34 -34.13 -22.95
N LYS A 217 -5.48 -33.75 -23.56
CA LYS A 217 -6.27 -34.62 -24.43
C LYS A 217 -5.52 -35.11 -25.67
N ILE A 218 -4.61 -34.30 -26.24
CA ILE A 218 -3.75 -34.72 -27.36
C ILE A 218 -2.70 -35.73 -26.89
N ASN A 219 -2.05 -35.51 -25.74
CA ASN A 219 -0.94 -36.36 -25.29
C ASN A 219 -1.37 -37.57 -24.44
N THR A 220 -2.64 -37.68 -24.04
CA THR A 220 -3.20 -38.87 -23.36
C THR A 220 -4.21 -39.63 -24.23
N LYS A 221 -4.26 -39.37 -25.54
CA LYS A 221 -5.20 -40.02 -26.47
C LYS A 221 -5.09 -41.55 -26.43
N ASP A 222 -3.86 -42.05 -26.40
CA ASP A 222 -3.54 -43.50 -26.41
C ASP A 222 -3.35 -44.05 -24.99
N ASP A 223 -3.50 -43.21 -23.96
CA ASP A 223 -3.05 -43.42 -22.57
C ASP A 223 -4.16 -43.04 -21.55
N SER A 224 -5.43 -43.11 -21.99
CA SER A 224 -6.60 -42.57 -21.28
C SER A 224 -6.81 -43.19 -19.90
N ASP A 225 -6.58 -44.50 -19.75
CA ASP A 225 -6.78 -45.22 -18.49
C ASP A 225 -5.81 -44.76 -17.40
N TRP A 226 -4.58 -44.40 -17.77
CA TRP A 226 -3.61 -43.83 -16.84
C TRP A 226 -4.05 -42.45 -16.36
N LEU A 227 -4.63 -41.61 -17.23
CA LEU A 227 -5.14 -40.29 -16.84
C LEU A 227 -6.29 -40.45 -15.84
N ALA A 228 -7.26 -41.34 -16.11
CA ALA A 228 -8.37 -41.62 -15.21
C ALA A 228 -7.88 -42.15 -13.84
N ALA A 229 -6.93 -43.08 -13.83
CA ALA A 229 -6.31 -43.58 -12.60
C ALA A 229 -5.55 -42.49 -11.83
N TYR A 230 -4.83 -41.60 -12.53
CA TYR A 230 -4.10 -40.47 -11.94
C TYR A 230 -5.03 -39.45 -11.28
N LEU A 231 -6.13 -39.07 -11.96
CA LEU A 231 -7.13 -38.15 -11.43
C LEU A 231 -7.82 -38.73 -10.19
N LYS A 232 -8.28 -39.99 -10.26
CA LYS A 232 -8.92 -40.68 -9.14
C LYS A 232 -7.98 -40.84 -7.94
N LYS A 233 -6.71 -41.18 -8.16
CA LYS A 233 -5.70 -41.36 -7.09
C LYS A 233 -5.25 -40.04 -6.45
N THR A 234 -5.08 -38.99 -7.25
CA THR A 234 -4.44 -37.74 -6.79
C THR A 234 -5.45 -36.70 -6.31
N PHE A 235 -6.60 -36.60 -6.96
CA PHE A 235 -7.59 -35.54 -6.73
C PHE A 235 -8.99 -36.07 -6.38
N LYS A 236 -9.21 -37.39 -6.47
CA LYS A 236 -10.52 -38.07 -6.26
C LYS A 236 -11.64 -37.64 -7.23
N VAL A 237 -11.29 -36.93 -8.31
CA VAL A 237 -12.21 -36.51 -9.38
C VAL A 237 -12.29 -37.55 -10.49
N THR A 238 -13.38 -37.56 -11.24
CA THR A 238 -13.57 -38.48 -12.38
C THR A 238 -13.40 -37.79 -13.73
N SER A 239 -13.67 -36.48 -13.80
CA SER A 239 -13.59 -35.70 -15.03
C SER A 239 -12.53 -34.60 -14.98
N LEU A 240 -11.92 -34.32 -16.13
CA LEU A 240 -10.98 -33.22 -16.28
C LEU A 240 -11.65 -31.83 -16.08
N THR A 241 -12.98 -31.76 -16.20
CA THR A 241 -13.77 -30.53 -15.97
C THR A 241 -13.90 -30.13 -14.51
N GLU A 242 -13.66 -31.05 -13.57
CA GLU A 242 -13.85 -30.86 -12.12
C GLU A 242 -12.60 -30.25 -11.42
N LEU A 243 -11.49 -30.08 -12.13
CA LEU A 243 -10.22 -29.63 -11.54
C LEU A 243 -10.16 -28.11 -11.34
N SER A 244 -9.61 -27.66 -10.22
CA SER A 244 -9.15 -26.28 -10.06
C SER A 244 -7.96 -25.96 -10.99
N ASP A 245 -7.61 -24.68 -11.13
CA ASP A 245 -6.51 -24.27 -12.01
C ASP A 245 -5.16 -24.87 -11.58
N GLU A 246 -4.85 -24.88 -10.28
CA GLU A 246 -3.64 -25.50 -9.75
C GLU A 246 -3.59 -27.01 -10.01
N GLN A 247 -4.73 -27.70 -9.88
CA GLN A 247 -4.85 -29.13 -10.17
C GLN A 247 -4.67 -29.40 -11.67
N LEU A 248 -5.18 -28.52 -12.55
CA LEU A 248 -5.02 -28.64 -14.00
C LEU A 248 -3.56 -28.42 -14.44
N ASP A 249 -2.83 -27.45 -13.85
CA ASP A 249 -1.40 -27.26 -14.12
C ASP A 249 -0.57 -28.45 -13.61
N ARG A 250 -0.89 -28.98 -12.43
CA ARG A 250 -0.24 -30.19 -11.89
C ARG A 250 -0.46 -31.41 -12.78
N THR A 251 -1.67 -31.59 -13.30
CA THR A 251 -2.01 -32.65 -14.27
C THR A 251 -1.26 -32.46 -15.59
N TYR A 252 -1.22 -31.24 -16.12
CA TYR A 252 -0.43 -30.89 -17.31
C TYR A 252 1.06 -31.23 -17.14
N ARG A 253 1.67 -30.88 -16.00
CA ARG A 253 3.08 -31.22 -15.69
C ARG A 253 3.31 -32.73 -15.61
N ALA A 254 2.39 -33.49 -15.02
CA ALA A 254 2.48 -34.95 -14.94
C ALA A 254 2.45 -35.60 -16.35
N VAL A 255 1.55 -35.15 -17.22
CA VAL A 255 1.47 -35.59 -18.63
C VAL A 255 2.76 -35.25 -19.39
N ALA A 256 3.25 -34.00 -19.25
CA ALA A 256 4.48 -33.56 -19.91
C ALA A 256 5.73 -34.32 -19.43
N ALA A 257 5.81 -34.65 -18.14
CA ALA A 257 6.87 -35.48 -17.57
C ALA A 257 6.80 -36.93 -18.07
N ARG A 258 5.58 -37.53 -18.15
CA ARG A 258 5.36 -38.87 -18.72
C ARG A 258 5.83 -38.95 -20.17
N LYS A 259 5.55 -37.92 -21.00
CA LYS A 259 6.02 -37.84 -22.40
C LYS A 259 7.54 -37.67 -22.54
N ARG A 260 8.19 -36.99 -21.59
CA ARG A 260 9.65 -36.78 -21.60
C ARG A 260 10.45 -38.01 -21.17
N LYS A 261 9.85 -38.96 -20.46
CA LYS A 261 10.52 -40.23 -20.14
C LYS A 261 10.63 -41.03 -21.45
N PRO A 262 11.84 -41.39 -21.93
CA PRO A 262 11.97 -42.20 -23.12
C PRO A 262 11.21 -43.52 -22.90
N ARG A 263 10.49 -43.97 -23.94
CA ARG A 263 9.86 -45.28 -23.96
C ARG A 263 11.01 -46.28 -23.82
N SER A 264 11.12 -46.93 -22.66
CA SER A 264 12.15 -47.96 -22.45
C SER A 264 11.99 -49.00 -23.56
N PRO A 265 13.06 -49.41 -24.26
CA PRO A 265 12.98 -50.55 -25.15
C PRO A 265 12.47 -51.75 -24.34
N ASN A 266 11.51 -52.49 -24.89
CA ASN A 266 11.10 -53.77 -24.29
C ASN A 266 12.28 -54.75 -24.39
N GLY A 267 12.73 -55.26 -23.24
CA GLY A 267 13.21 -56.64 -23.10
C GLY A 267 12.17 -57.36 -22.22
N ALA A 268 11.62 -58.52 -22.59
CA ALA A 268 12.31 -59.77 -22.95
C ALA A 268 13.04 -60.34 -21.72
#